data_AF-A0A2P9CLK3-F1
#
_entry.id   AF-A0A2P9CLK3-F1
#
_cell.length_a   1.000
_cell.length_b   1.000
_cell.length_c   1.000
_cell.angle_alpha   90.00
_cell.angle_beta   90.00
_cell.angle_gamma   90.00
#
_symmetry.space_group_name_H-M   'P 1'
#
loop_
_entity.id
_entity.type
_entity.pdbx_description
1 polymer ?
#
loop_
_entity_poly.entity_id
_entity_poly.type
_entity_poly.pdbx_seq_one_letter_code
_entity_poly.pdbx_strand_id
1 'polypeptide(L)'
;MLNLIPKRIVSTSLLFGKRPIQRIRVGENKNVLELSLSDVNSIYDDVDESVELHNKDYNPLKYNKYIKYKMSALNLIDAYKSEQNQKTALTNIKWYAKIKDYFFIKFYKNQVELMEKMEPKFFYPIKK
;
A
#
# COMPACT_ATOMS: atom_id res chain seq x y z
N MET A 1 14.57 13.82 8.69
CA MET A 1 15.74 13.17 8.05
C MET A 1 16.56 14.22 7.30
N LEU A 2 17.87 13.95 7.13
CA LEU A 2 18.77 14.74 6.29
C LEU A 2 18.73 14.24 4.84
N ASN A 3 19.18 15.06 3.88
CA ASN A 3 19.26 14.69 2.47
C ASN A 3 20.59 13.98 2.16
N LEU A 4 20.84 12.85 2.81
CA LEU A 4 22.08 12.08 2.68
C LEU A 4 21.73 10.63 2.36
N ILE A 5 21.93 10.23 1.10
CA ILE A 5 21.71 8.86 0.65
C ILE A 5 23.08 8.20 0.42
N PRO A 6 23.40 7.09 1.11
CA PRO A 6 24.69 6.43 0.97
C PRO A 6 24.83 5.82 -0.43
N LYS A 7 26.01 5.92 -1.04
CA LYS A 7 26.29 5.27 -2.33
C LYS A 7 26.17 3.74 -2.22
N ARG A 8 25.72 3.10 -3.31
CA ARG A 8 25.56 1.62 -3.43
C ARG A 8 26.86 0.87 -3.73
N ILE A 9 27.99 1.58 -3.79
CA ILE A 9 29.27 0.98 -4.14
C ILE A 9 29.74 0.13 -2.96
N VAL A 10 30.39 -0.99 -3.26
CA VAL A 10 30.85 -1.96 -2.25
C VAL A 10 31.77 -1.33 -1.20
N SER A 11 32.51 -0.28 -1.56
CA SER A 11 33.39 0.46 -0.64
C SER A 11 32.63 1.27 0.41
N THR A 12 31.42 1.75 0.10
CA THR A 12 30.62 2.60 0.98
C THR A 12 29.52 1.80 1.69
N SER A 13 28.82 0.94 0.96
CA SER A 13 27.76 0.07 1.49
C SER A 13 28.05 -1.39 1.18
N LEU A 14 28.89 -1.99 2.04
CA LEU A 14 29.25 -3.40 1.92
C LEU A 14 27.99 -4.29 2.00
N LEU A 15 27.88 -5.25 1.08
CA LEU A 15 26.75 -6.19 0.94
C LEU A 15 25.42 -5.58 0.49
N PHE A 16 25.39 -4.32 0.05
CA PHE A 16 24.18 -3.74 -0.53
C PHE A 16 23.69 -4.59 -1.71
N GLY A 17 22.40 -4.93 -1.70
CA GLY A 17 21.76 -5.71 -2.76
C GLY A 17 22.12 -7.20 -2.83
N LYS A 18 22.95 -7.73 -1.90
CA LYS A 18 23.23 -9.18 -1.82
C LYS A 18 22.03 -9.99 -1.31
N ARG A 19 21.10 -9.34 -0.61
CA ARG A 19 19.84 -9.92 -0.13
C ARG A 19 18.68 -9.05 -0.62
N PRO A 20 17.48 -9.63 -0.84
CA PRO A 20 16.32 -8.90 -1.35
C PRO A 20 15.62 -8.02 -0.29
N ILE A 21 16.20 -7.89 0.90
CA ILE A 21 15.63 -7.16 2.03
C ILE A 21 16.66 -6.20 2.62
N GLN A 22 16.17 -5.11 3.19
CA GLN A 22 16.91 -4.24 4.10
C GLN A 22 16.22 -4.16 5.45
N ARG A 23 16.99 -3.90 6.49
CA ARG A 23 16.48 -3.82 7.86
C ARG A 23 16.94 -2.54 8.52
N ILE A 24 16.02 -1.85 9.17
CA ILE A 24 16.32 -0.69 9.99
C ILE A 24 15.79 -0.88 11.40
N ARG A 25 16.43 -0.23 12.37
CA ARG A 25 15.94 -0.13 13.75
C ARG A 25 15.33 1.24 13.96
N VAL A 26 14.10 1.28 14.45
CA VAL A 26 13.31 2.51 14.56
C VAL A 26 12.97 2.81 16.01
N GLY A 27 13.18 4.08 16.40
CA GLY A 27 12.83 4.61 17.73
C GLY A 27 13.74 4.12 18.86
N GLU A 28 13.42 4.53 20.08
CA GLU A 28 14.17 4.19 21.30
C GLU A 28 14.17 2.69 21.59
N ASN A 29 13.03 2.04 21.33
CA ASN A 29 12.84 0.59 21.53
C ASN A 29 13.56 -0.27 20.46
N LYS A 30 14.20 0.36 19.46
CA LYS A 30 14.93 -0.33 18.38
C LYS A 30 14.10 -1.37 17.64
N ASN A 31 12.82 -1.08 17.41
CA ASN A 31 11.92 -1.96 16.67
C ASN A 31 12.49 -2.24 15.28
N VAL A 32 12.49 -3.51 14.86
CA VAL A 32 13.05 -3.91 13.57
C VAL A 32 11.96 -3.78 12.50
N LEU A 33 12.24 -2.98 11.46
CA LEU A 33 11.42 -2.88 10.27
C LEU A 33 12.17 -3.48 9.09
N GLU A 34 11.54 -4.41 8.39
CA GLU A 34 12.04 -4.97 7.14
C GLU A 34 11.45 -4.21 5.95
N LEU A 35 12.29 -3.92 4.97
CA LEU A 35 11.96 -3.20 3.74
C LEU A 35 12.37 -4.05 2.55
N SER A 36 11.58 -4.01 1.48
CA SER A 36 11.97 -4.65 0.23
C SER A 36 13.14 -3.90 -0.40
N LEU A 37 14.08 -4.63 -1.01
CA LEU A 37 15.19 -4.00 -1.73
C LEU A 37 14.68 -3.17 -2.93
N SER A 38 13.58 -3.58 -3.56
CA SER A 38 12.95 -2.84 -4.67
C SER A 38 12.50 -1.45 -4.24
N ASP A 39 11.84 -1.33 -3.09
CA ASP A 39 11.39 -0.03 -2.60
C ASP A 39 12.58 0.86 -2.27
N VAL A 40 13.62 0.30 -1.64
CA VAL A 40 14.85 1.05 -1.36
C VAL A 40 15.57 1.47 -2.65
N ASN A 41 15.59 0.61 -3.68
CA ASN A 41 16.20 0.93 -4.96
C ASN A 41 15.51 2.09 -5.68
N SER A 42 14.18 2.22 -5.56
CA SER A 42 13.45 3.35 -6.16
C SER A 42 13.89 4.72 -5.65
N ILE A 43 14.47 4.79 -4.44
CA ILE A 43 15.04 6.02 -3.89
C ILE A 43 16.27 6.45 -4.70
N TYR A 44 17.05 5.49 -5.20
CA TYR A 44 18.27 5.76 -5.97
C TYR A 44 17.98 6.31 -7.36
N ASP A 45 16.78 6.08 -7.92
CA ASP A 45 16.36 6.69 -9.19
C ASP A 45 16.15 8.22 -9.06
N ASP A 46 15.94 8.68 -7.82
CA ASP A 46 15.69 10.08 -7.48
C ASP A 46 16.93 10.84 -6.98
N VAL A 47 18.08 10.17 -6.92
CA VAL A 47 19.36 10.73 -6.47
C VAL A 47 19.95 11.67 -7.52
N ASP A 48 20.60 12.73 -7.05
CA ASP A 48 21.45 13.59 -7.86
C ASP A 48 22.90 13.11 -7.79
N GLU A 49 23.35 12.46 -8.87
CA GLU A 49 24.71 11.92 -8.97
C GLU A 49 25.78 13.00 -9.18
N SER A 50 25.38 14.24 -9.53
CA SER A 50 26.31 15.34 -9.78
C SER A 50 26.91 15.93 -8.49
N VAL A 51 26.25 15.71 -7.35
CA VAL A 51 26.65 16.26 -6.06
C VAL A 51 27.08 15.13 -5.12
N GLU A 52 28.28 15.26 -4.59
CA GLU A 52 28.85 14.32 -3.62
C GLU A 52 29.02 15.01 -2.27
N LEU A 53 28.53 14.37 -1.22
CA LEU A 53 28.53 14.88 0.15
C LEU A 53 29.26 13.93 1.08
N HIS A 54 29.83 14.49 2.15
CA HIS A 54 30.48 13.76 3.25
C HIS A 54 31.47 12.68 2.76
N ASN A 55 32.71 13.09 2.48
CA ASN A 55 33.78 12.21 1.99
C ASN A 55 33.45 11.48 0.66
N LYS A 56 32.52 12.04 -0.12
CA LYS A 56 32.00 11.45 -1.36
C LYS A 56 31.29 10.11 -1.17
N ASP A 57 30.89 9.79 0.05
CA ASP A 57 30.20 8.55 0.36
C ASP A 57 28.68 8.66 0.18
N TYR A 58 28.16 9.88 0.10
CA TYR A 58 26.73 10.17 0.02
C TYR A 58 26.39 11.06 -1.17
N ASN A 59 25.18 10.87 -1.68
CA ASN A 59 24.57 11.74 -2.67
C ASN A 59 23.24 12.29 -2.12
N PRO A 60 22.87 13.53 -2.45
CA PRO A 60 21.56 14.05 -2.10
C PRO A 60 20.48 13.56 -3.07
N LEU A 61 19.23 13.53 -2.61
CA LEU A 61 18.07 13.46 -3.49
C LEU A 61 17.82 14.81 -4.15
N LYS A 62 17.21 14.78 -5.33
CA LYS A 62 16.65 15.98 -5.98
C LYS A 62 15.66 16.66 -5.02
N TYR A 63 15.75 17.99 -4.90
CA TYR A 63 15.01 18.76 -3.89
C TYR A 63 13.49 18.48 -3.89
N ASN A 64 12.86 18.44 -5.06
CA ASN A 64 11.43 18.15 -5.20
C ASN A 64 11.06 16.79 -4.56
N LYS A 65 11.86 15.74 -4.83
CA LYS A 65 11.64 14.40 -4.27
C LYS A 65 11.89 14.37 -2.77
N TYR A 66 12.96 15.00 -2.32
CA TYR A 66 13.26 15.14 -0.90
C TYR A 66 12.12 15.80 -0.10
N ILE A 67 11.56 16.90 -0.61
CA ILE A 67 10.41 17.57 0.02
C ILE A 67 9.17 16.69 -0.02
N LYS A 68 8.89 16.00 -1.14
CA LYS A 68 7.77 15.07 -1.23
C LYS A 68 7.83 13.98 -0.16
N TYR A 69 9.00 13.36 0.05
CA TYR A 69 9.18 12.36 1.10
C TYR A 69 8.95 12.96 2.50
N LYS A 70 9.46 14.17 2.75
CA LYS A 70 9.22 14.88 4.02
C LYS A 70 7.74 15.17 4.26
N MET A 71 7.02 15.63 3.24
CA MET A 71 5.59 15.92 3.34
C MET A 71 4.79 14.65 3.61
N SER A 72 5.10 13.54 2.93
CA SER A 72 4.47 12.25 3.22
C SER A 72 4.72 11.79 4.66
N ALA A 73 5.95 11.91 5.16
CA ALA A 73 6.27 11.57 6.54
C ALA A 73 5.54 12.49 7.55
N LEU A 74 5.48 13.79 7.28
CA LEU A 74 4.77 14.76 8.10
C LEU A 74 3.28 14.42 8.18
N ASN A 75 2.64 14.15 7.03
CA ASN A 75 1.23 13.78 6.97
C ASN A 75 0.92 12.52 7.80
N LEU A 76 1.83 11.53 7.82
CA LEU A 76 1.66 10.32 8.64
C LEU A 76 1.81 10.61 10.13
N ILE A 77 2.74 11.51 10.50
CA ILE A 77 2.92 11.94 11.90
C ILE A 77 1.70 12.74 12.38
N ASP A 78 1.22 13.67 11.55
CA ASP A 78 0.09 14.54 11.88
C ASP A 78 -1.21 13.76 11.90
N ALA A 79 -1.38 12.80 10.98
CA ALA A 79 -2.41 11.78 11.09
C ALA A 79 -2.27 11.11 12.45
N TYR A 80 -1.21 10.37 12.76
CA TYR A 80 -1.08 9.65 14.03
C TYR A 80 -1.43 10.47 15.30
N LYS A 81 -1.13 11.78 15.34
CA LYS A 81 -1.47 12.68 16.44
C LYS A 81 -2.95 13.08 16.52
N SER A 82 -3.66 13.16 15.40
CA SER A 82 -5.06 13.58 15.36
C SER A 82 -5.99 12.51 15.94
N GLU A 83 -7.00 12.92 16.70
CA GLU A 83 -8.00 12.00 17.25
C GLU A 83 -8.97 11.49 16.18
N GLN A 84 -9.26 12.29 15.14
CA GLN A 84 -10.17 11.96 14.04
C GLN A 84 -9.46 11.26 12.88
N ASN A 85 -8.63 10.27 13.20
CA ASN A 85 -7.87 9.56 12.19
C ASN A 85 -8.70 8.61 11.36
N GLN A 86 -8.55 8.71 10.05
CA GLN A 86 -8.99 7.68 9.13
C GLN A 86 -8.17 6.41 9.38
N LYS A 87 -8.85 5.27 9.49
CA LYS A 87 -8.20 3.96 9.71
C LYS A 87 -7.42 3.47 8.49
N THR A 88 -7.69 4.03 7.31
CA THR A 88 -7.12 3.61 6.03
C THR A 88 -6.63 4.80 5.23
N ALA A 89 -5.56 4.61 4.46
CA ALA A 89 -5.08 5.60 3.49
C ALA A 89 -5.88 5.61 2.17
N LEU A 90 -6.85 4.71 2.01
CA LEU A 90 -7.67 4.60 0.79
C LEU A 90 -8.67 5.76 0.74
N THR A 91 -8.78 6.37 -0.44
CA THR A 91 -9.71 7.47 -0.69
C THR A 91 -10.99 6.98 -1.35
N ASN A 92 -12.12 7.49 -0.86
CA ASN A 92 -13.44 7.47 -1.51
C ASN A 92 -13.80 6.18 -2.28
N ILE A 93 -13.98 5.08 -1.55
CA ILE A 93 -14.28 3.78 -2.14
C ILE A 93 -15.75 3.73 -2.61
N LYS A 94 -15.98 3.97 -3.91
CA LYS A 94 -17.33 4.02 -4.53
C LYS A 94 -17.82 2.71 -5.14
N TRP A 95 -16.97 1.69 -5.27
CA TRP A 95 -17.30 0.48 -6.01
C TRP A 95 -18.12 -0.56 -5.22
N TYR A 96 -18.27 -0.38 -3.90
CA TYR A 96 -19.09 -1.29 -3.08
C TYR A 96 -20.54 -1.36 -3.55
N ALA A 97 -21.11 -0.23 -3.97
CA ALA A 97 -22.46 -0.18 -4.53
C ALA A 97 -22.59 -1.09 -5.76
N LYS A 98 -21.61 -1.03 -6.67
CA LYS A 98 -21.60 -1.87 -7.87
C LYS A 98 -21.52 -3.36 -7.55
N ILE A 99 -20.72 -3.75 -6.55
CA ILE A 99 -20.63 -5.15 -6.11
C ILE A 99 -21.96 -5.61 -5.52
N LYS A 100 -22.58 -4.78 -4.68
CA LYS A 100 -23.90 -5.04 -4.10
C LYS A 100 -24.94 -5.26 -5.21
N ASP A 101 -25.01 -4.35 -6.17
CA ASP A 101 -26.00 -4.42 -7.26
C ASP A 101 -25.77 -5.66 -8.12
N TYR A 102 -24.51 -5.96 -8.45
CA TYR A 102 -24.16 -7.17 -9.20
C TYR A 102 -24.57 -8.45 -8.48
N PHE A 103 -24.34 -8.52 -7.16
CA PHE A 103 -24.76 -9.65 -6.34
C PHE A 103 -26.28 -9.85 -6.39
N PHE A 104 -27.05 -8.78 -6.18
CA PHE A 104 -28.52 -8.88 -6.20
C PHE A 104 -29.05 -9.27 -7.56
N ILE A 105 -28.54 -8.69 -8.66
CA ILE A 105 -28.94 -9.05 -10.03
C ILE A 105 -28.72 -10.55 -10.27
N LYS A 106 -27.54 -11.08 -9.91
CA LYS A 106 -27.25 -12.51 -10.06
C LYS A 106 -28.12 -13.39 -9.17
N PHE A 107 -28.33 -12.97 -7.93
CA PHE A 107 -29.17 -13.70 -6.98
C PHE A 107 -30.62 -13.81 -7.49
N TYR A 108 -31.21 -12.70 -7.95
CA TYR A 108 -32.55 -12.71 -8.54
C TYR A 108 -32.62 -13.57 -9.80
N LYS A 109 -31.64 -13.45 -10.69
CA LYS A 109 -31.59 -14.27 -11.91
C LYS A 109 -31.61 -15.77 -11.58
N ASN A 110 -30.82 -16.20 -10.60
CA ASN A 110 -30.79 -17.58 -10.16
C ASN A 110 -32.12 -18.03 -9.52
N GLN A 111 -32.79 -17.17 -8.76
CA GLN A 111 -34.10 -17.49 -8.19
C GLN A 111 -35.16 -17.68 -9.28
N VAL A 112 -35.19 -16.81 -10.29
CA VAL A 112 -36.11 -16.94 -11.43
C VAL A 112 -35.84 -18.24 -12.19
N GLU A 113 -34.58 -18.54 -12.50
CA GLU A 113 -34.20 -19.78 -13.18
C GLU A 113 -34.58 -21.04 -12.38
N LEU A 114 -34.50 -20.99 -11.05
CA LEU A 114 -34.96 -22.08 -10.19
C LEU A 114 -36.48 -22.23 -10.25
N MET A 115 -37.24 -21.13 -10.18
CA MET A 115 -38.70 -21.19 -10.28
C MET A 115 -39.18 -21.76 -11.62
N GLU A 116 -38.53 -21.40 -12.73
CA GLU A 116 -38.84 -21.95 -14.06
C GLU A 116 -38.65 -23.47 -14.13
N LYS A 117 -37.73 -24.03 -13.34
CA LYS A 117 -37.46 -25.48 -13.27
C LYS A 117 -38.32 -26.21 -12.24
N MET A 118 -39.08 -25.50 -11.39
CA MET A 118 -39.94 -26.13 -10.38
C MET A 118 -41.33 -26.38 -10.96
N GLU A 119 -41.70 -27.65 -11.12
CA GLU A 119 -43.09 -28.03 -11.41
C GLU A 119 -43.90 -28.10 -10.11
N PRO A 120 -44.90 -27.22 -9.91
CA PRO A 120 -45.72 -27.28 -8.72
C PRO A 120 -46.76 -28.40 -8.83
N LYS A 121 -46.65 -29.41 -7.96
CA LYS A 121 -47.69 -30.43 -7.80
C LYS A 121 -48.71 -29.96 -6.79
N PHE A 122 -49.88 -29.53 -7.26
CA PHE A 122 -50.98 -29.12 -6.41
C PHE A 122 -51.98 -30.27 -6.21
N PHE A 123 -52.26 -30.62 -4.96
CA PHE A 123 -53.37 -31.48 -4.58
C PHE A 123 -54.40 -30.64 -3.83
N TYR A 124 -55.58 -30.43 -4.43
CA TYR A 124 -56.69 -29.77 -3.77
C TYR A 124 -57.75 -30.82 -3.37
N PRO A 125 -58.15 -30.88 -2.08
CA PRO A 125 -59.17 -31.82 -1.65
C PRO A 125 -60.56 -31.36 -2.14
N ILE A 126 -61.19 -32.17 -2.98
CA ILE A 126 -62.57 -31.94 -3.44
C ILE A 126 -63.49 -32.69 -2.47
N LYS A 127 -64.46 -31.99 -1.86
CA LYS A 127 -65.51 -32.62 -1.03
C LYS A 127 -66.39 -33.50 -1.92
N LYS A 128 -66.58 -34.75 -1.54
CA LYS A 128 -67.57 -35.67 -2.13
C LYS A 128 -68.98 -35.29 -1.71
#